data_AF-A0A1H9TAW0-F1
#
_entry.id   AF-A0A1H9TAW0-F1
#
_cell.length_a   1.000
_cell.length_b   1.000
_cell.length_c   1.000
_cell.angle_alpha   90.00
_cell.angle_beta   90.00
_cell.angle_gamma   90.00
#
_symmetry.space_group_name_H-M   'P 1'
#
loop_
_entity.id
_entity.type
_entity.pdbx_description
1 polymer ?
#
loop_
_entity_poly.entity_id
_entity_poly.type
_entity_poly.pdbx_seq_one_letter_code
_entity_poly.pdbx_strand_id
1 'polypeptide(L)'
;MQIGIMGTGRTADIIAQVVAKSREYDLTCIYDTRIDKAQNFAKKYHCGTSTFDPEVVSGSCDMVYISAENSCREELVKKMLDEGKHVLCQAPISMSGKTAEDLYDMASNKGLVLMEATGSLNTPGFMKLTEVLKSGVIGSIVDIEASFSRLIPTNEREHSFPEGGCFETFGNFVLAPVLRLLGTSYKDININAVYGLNGIDTYTKVTLKYDHAQATVKTATAVLSDDALTITGSMGCINVESPWYLMRKFTIKSYDDKNNDIIYCDSNSNGFSYDLAEFRRRVASIGRNNLTDHMSENTYEKIRNQVVTSDPVTILTTKESIAAASVIEAFVKQRPKQGERKEVKIWAHRGCSMAYPENTLEAFEAAAKIPGITGIETDVQLTKDGEVVVFHDEHTGRVTDGTRYVRDYTLDQLKSLHIQMAGGETTTIPTLKQMLELLKPFCEENGLLINIELKTSVVRYPGIEQKVLDIVSEFEMEKYIVYSSFLAESIKIIKELLPSAKTGMLSGTMEGCIQGAVYAGADALHPWIGGMNARGEGRLKDVPIRAWNMEEPFFNDGRLLEERDMGKYSEFGVTDIITNVPEIYLKN
;
A
#
# COMPACT_ATOMS: atom_id res chain seq x y z
N MET A 1 23.01 23.67 -2.35
CA MET A 1 22.76 23.24 -3.75
C MET A 1 21.26 23.24 -3.95
N GLN A 2 20.78 23.70 -5.11
CA GLN A 2 19.35 23.78 -5.37
C GLN A 2 18.82 22.39 -5.75
N ILE A 3 17.82 21.90 -5.03
CA ILE A 3 17.24 20.57 -5.23
C ILE A 3 15.74 20.65 -5.50
N GLY A 4 15.30 19.97 -6.56
CA GLY A 4 13.90 19.67 -6.82
C GLY A 4 13.53 18.27 -6.33
N ILE A 5 12.28 18.09 -5.87
CA ILE A 5 11.72 16.77 -5.53
C ILE A 5 10.58 16.44 -6.49
N MET A 6 10.66 15.30 -7.16
CA MET A 6 9.68 14.84 -8.15
C MET A 6 8.98 13.57 -7.66
N GLY A 7 7.71 13.72 -7.29
CA GLY A 7 6.85 12.75 -6.60
C GLY A 7 6.69 13.09 -5.11
N THR A 8 5.50 12.86 -4.55
CA THR A 8 5.19 13.16 -3.14
C THR A 8 4.92 11.91 -2.30
N GLY A 9 5.58 10.80 -2.63
CA GLY A 9 5.44 9.52 -1.93
C GLY A 9 6.18 9.42 -0.60
N ARG A 10 6.13 8.22 0.01
CA ARG A 10 6.74 7.94 1.33
C ARG A 10 8.26 8.22 1.35
N THR A 11 8.97 7.93 0.27
CA THR A 11 10.42 8.14 0.13
C THR A 11 10.77 9.62 -0.11
N ALA A 12 9.97 10.35 -0.90
CA ALA A 12 10.07 11.81 -1.01
C ALA A 12 9.91 12.49 0.34
N ASP A 13 8.98 12.03 1.18
CA ASP A 13 8.77 12.57 2.53
C ASP A 13 10.05 12.49 3.38
N ILE A 14 10.74 11.35 3.31
CA ILE A 14 12.01 11.12 3.99
C ILE A 14 13.09 12.07 3.47
N ILE A 15 13.24 12.19 2.14
CA ILE A 15 14.21 13.09 1.53
C ILE A 15 13.92 14.56 1.87
N ALA A 16 12.65 14.98 1.77
CA ALA A 16 12.23 16.35 2.09
C ALA A 16 12.50 16.70 3.56
N GLN A 17 12.29 15.76 4.49
CA GLN A 17 12.67 15.96 5.90
C GLN A 17 14.18 16.14 6.09
N VAL A 18 15.01 15.40 5.35
CA VAL A 18 16.47 15.54 5.39
C VAL A 18 16.91 16.88 4.80
N VAL A 19 16.34 17.25 3.65
CA VAL A 19 16.60 18.53 2.96
C VAL A 19 16.21 19.70 3.86
N ALA A 20 15.01 19.70 4.43
CA ALA A 20 14.49 20.79 5.27
C ALA A 20 15.29 21.01 6.57
N LYS A 21 16.00 19.98 7.07
CA LYS A 21 16.82 20.07 8.29
C LYS A 21 18.28 20.43 8.02
N SER A 22 18.72 20.40 6.76
CA SER A 22 20.10 20.65 6.39
C SER A 22 20.28 22.06 5.82
N ARG A 23 21.45 22.66 6.08
CA ARG A 23 21.86 23.94 5.47
C ARG A 23 22.57 23.77 4.12
N GLU A 24 22.72 22.52 3.66
CA GLU A 24 23.49 22.18 2.47
C GLU A 24 22.62 22.18 1.20
N TYR A 25 21.30 22.16 1.38
CA TYR A 25 20.31 22.08 0.31
C TYR A 25 19.35 23.27 0.39
N ASP A 26 18.86 23.67 -0.78
CA ASP A 26 17.77 24.64 -0.94
C ASP A 26 16.66 23.96 -1.75
N LEU A 27 15.49 23.73 -1.13
CA LEU A 27 14.36 23.03 -1.76
C LEU A 27 13.58 24.01 -2.64
N THR A 28 13.82 23.98 -3.94
CA THR A 28 13.34 25.03 -4.85
C THR A 28 12.01 24.70 -5.52
N CYS A 29 11.71 23.41 -5.73
CA CYS A 29 10.47 22.99 -6.38
C CYS A 29 10.03 21.59 -5.96
N ILE A 30 8.71 21.40 -5.86
CA ILE A 30 8.06 20.10 -5.71
C ILE A 30 7.19 19.81 -6.93
N TYR A 31 7.35 18.62 -7.49
CA TYR A 31 6.57 18.14 -8.63
C TYR A 31 5.72 16.92 -8.25
N ASP A 32 4.50 16.86 -8.76
CA ASP A 32 3.68 15.66 -8.79
C ASP A 32 2.75 15.70 -10.00
N THR A 33 2.35 14.54 -10.54
CA THR A 33 1.37 14.50 -11.63
C THR A 33 0.00 15.00 -11.18
N ARG A 34 -0.28 14.97 -9.87
CA ARG A 34 -1.44 15.62 -9.25
C ARG A 34 -1.03 16.93 -8.55
N ILE A 35 -1.48 18.07 -9.08
CA ILE A 35 -1.08 19.39 -8.56
C ILE A 35 -1.49 19.61 -7.10
N ASP A 36 -2.62 19.06 -6.66
CA ASP A 36 -3.08 19.11 -5.26
C ASP A 36 -2.09 18.40 -4.31
N LYS A 37 -1.54 17.24 -4.71
CA LYS A 37 -0.49 16.54 -3.97
C LYS A 37 0.77 17.40 -3.87
N ALA A 38 1.22 17.96 -4.99
CA ALA A 38 2.40 18.83 -5.02
C ALA A 38 2.23 20.06 -4.12
N GLN A 39 1.07 20.72 -4.15
CA GLN A 39 0.74 21.88 -3.32
C GLN A 39 0.71 21.54 -1.82
N ASN A 40 0.05 20.43 -1.45
CA ASN A 40 0.00 19.97 -0.06
C ASN A 40 1.39 19.64 0.48
N PHE A 41 2.21 18.95 -0.33
CA PHE A 41 3.58 18.61 0.04
C PHE A 41 4.47 19.88 0.12
N ALA A 42 4.31 20.83 -0.78
CA ALA A 42 5.03 22.12 -0.73
C ALA A 42 4.66 22.95 0.51
N LYS A 43 3.38 22.97 0.89
CA LYS A 43 2.92 23.58 2.15
C LYS A 43 3.57 22.91 3.36
N LYS A 44 3.66 21.57 3.38
CA LYS A 44 4.26 20.80 4.48
C LYS A 44 5.75 21.12 4.69
N TYR A 45 6.49 21.36 3.61
CA TYR A 45 7.94 21.61 3.66
C TYR A 45 8.34 23.07 3.40
N HIS A 46 7.37 23.98 3.39
CA HIS A 46 7.58 25.41 3.16
C HIS A 46 8.34 25.73 1.86
N CYS A 47 8.10 24.95 0.80
CA CYS A 47 8.64 25.23 -0.53
C CYS A 47 7.72 26.22 -1.27
N GLY A 48 8.30 27.25 -1.87
CA GLY A 48 7.55 28.31 -2.55
C GLY A 48 6.95 27.89 -3.90
N THR A 49 7.42 26.79 -4.49
CA THR A 49 7.05 26.36 -5.85
C THR A 49 6.53 24.93 -5.83
N SER A 50 5.34 24.72 -6.39
CA SER A 50 4.78 23.40 -6.69
C SER A 50 4.25 23.38 -8.12
N THR A 51 4.42 22.26 -8.83
CA THR A 51 4.13 22.17 -10.26
C THR A 51 3.75 20.74 -10.69
N PHE A 52 3.06 20.63 -11.82
CA PHE A 52 2.89 19.38 -12.57
C PHE A 52 3.68 19.40 -13.89
N ASP A 53 4.45 20.46 -14.13
CA ASP A 53 5.29 20.65 -15.31
C ASP A 53 6.76 20.41 -14.95
N PRO A 54 7.42 19.39 -15.53
CA PRO A 54 8.82 19.11 -15.25
C PRO A 54 9.78 20.23 -15.70
N GLU A 55 9.39 21.10 -16.65
CA GLU A 55 10.25 22.21 -17.12
C GLU A 55 10.47 23.25 -16.03
N VAL A 56 9.42 23.54 -15.25
CA VAL A 56 9.50 24.40 -14.06
C VAL A 56 10.51 23.85 -13.06
N VAL A 57 10.55 22.52 -12.87
CA VAL A 57 11.54 21.88 -11.99
C VAL A 57 12.94 22.14 -12.53
N SER A 58 13.20 21.78 -13.79
CA SER A 58 14.53 21.94 -14.40
C SER A 58 15.02 23.39 -14.42
N GLY A 59 14.14 24.38 -14.57
CA GLY A 59 14.50 25.80 -14.51
C GLY A 59 14.90 26.31 -13.11
N SER A 60 14.64 25.53 -12.06
CA SER A 60 14.73 25.97 -10.66
C SER A 60 15.76 25.23 -9.80
N CYS A 61 16.44 24.20 -10.32
CA CYS A 61 17.38 23.40 -9.54
C CYS A 61 18.62 22.94 -10.32
N ASP A 62 19.67 22.58 -9.58
CA ASP A 62 20.90 21.96 -10.11
C ASP A 62 20.79 20.42 -10.12
N MET A 63 20.03 19.89 -9.17
CA MET A 63 19.82 18.46 -8.97
C MET A 63 18.38 18.13 -8.64
N VAL A 64 17.98 16.89 -8.88
CA VAL A 64 16.63 16.40 -8.58
C VAL A 64 16.68 15.08 -7.82
N TYR A 65 15.72 14.90 -6.90
CA TYR A 65 15.35 13.60 -6.38
C TYR A 65 14.07 13.13 -7.06
N ILE A 66 14.09 11.95 -7.69
CA ILE A 66 12.94 11.39 -8.41
C ILE A 66 12.44 10.14 -7.68
N SER A 67 11.23 10.19 -7.15
CA SER A 67 10.50 9.04 -6.56
C SER A 67 9.10 8.87 -7.16
N ALA A 68 8.93 9.33 -8.41
CA ALA A 68 7.72 9.14 -9.18
C ALA A 68 7.44 7.65 -9.46
N GLU A 69 6.22 7.33 -9.87
CA GLU A 69 5.79 5.96 -10.20
C GLU A 69 6.57 5.38 -11.39
N ASN A 70 6.61 4.04 -11.51
CA ASN A 70 7.43 3.34 -12.52
C ASN A 70 7.09 3.84 -13.95
N SER A 71 5.79 4.00 -14.24
CA SER A 71 5.23 4.47 -15.52
C SER A 71 5.87 5.74 -16.08
N CYS A 72 6.25 6.68 -15.22
CA CYS A 72 6.76 7.99 -15.65
C CYS A 72 8.19 8.26 -15.20
N ARG A 73 8.77 7.42 -14.32
CA ARG A 73 10.10 7.65 -13.75
C ARG A 73 11.18 7.72 -14.83
N GLU A 74 11.18 6.79 -15.77
CA GLU A 74 12.20 6.73 -16.83
C GLU A 74 12.19 8.00 -17.70
N GLU A 75 11.00 8.48 -18.07
CA GLU A 75 10.83 9.71 -18.84
C GLU A 75 11.28 10.95 -18.06
N LEU A 76 10.98 11.01 -16.76
CA LEU A 76 11.44 12.10 -15.90
C LEU A 76 12.96 12.10 -15.73
N VAL A 77 13.58 10.93 -15.50
CA VAL A 77 15.04 10.80 -15.42
C VAL A 77 15.66 11.29 -16.73
N LYS A 78 15.17 10.80 -17.87
CA LYS A 78 15.65 11.22 -19.19
C LYS A 78 15.53 12.72 -19.39
N LYS A 79 14.35 13.31 -19.13
CA LYS A 79 14.12 14.76 -19.29
C LYS A 79 15.07 15.57 -18.41
N MET A 80 15.27 15.17 -17.15
CA MET A 80 16.15 15.90 -16.24
C MET A 80 17.63 15.80 -16.66
N LEU A 81 18.07 14.64 -17.14
CA LEU A 81 19.40 14.49 -17.74
C LEU A 81 19.53 15.33 -19.02
N ASP A 82 18.48 15.40 -19.85
CA ASP A 82 18.48 16.21 -21.07
C ASP A 82 18.70 17.69 -20.78
N GLU A 83 18.02 18.21 -19.76
CA GLU A 83 18.13 19.57 -19.23
C GLU A 83 19.40 19.82 -18.38
N GLY A 84 20.34 18.88 -18.36
CA GLY A 84 21.63 19.06 -17.71
C GLY A 84 21.60 18.95 -16.18
N LYS A 85 20.63 18.22 -15.60
CA LYS A 85 20.47 18.08 -14.15
C LYS A 85 21.07 16.79 -13.62
N HIS A 86 21.66 16.86 -12.43
CA HIS A 86 22.07 15.67 -11.71
C HIS A 86 20.84 14.97 -11.12
N VAL A 87 20.79 13.64 -11.16
CA VAL A 87 19.61 12.87 -10.76
C VAL A 87 19.95 11.84 -9.69
N LEU A 88 19.25 11.93 -8.55
CA LEU A 88 19.13 10.86 -7.57
C LEU A 88 17.75 10.21 -7.74
N CYS A 89 17.71 8.95 -8.15
CA CYS A 89 16.49 8.25 -8.48
C CYS A 89 16.15 7.19 -7.43
N GLN A 90 14.90 7.07 -6.99
CA GLN A 90 14.47 5.89 -6.24
C GLN A 90 14.70 4.65 -7.11
N ALA A 91 15.24 3.60 -6.49
CA ALA A 91 15.44 2.33 -7.17
C ALA A 91 14.14 1.49 -7.26
N PRO A 92 13.94 0.69 -8.33
CA PRO A 92 14.80 0.61 -9.51
C PRO A 92 14.63 1.85 -10.42
N ILE A 93 15.71 2.26 -11.08
CA ILE A 93 15.72 3.38 -12.02
C ILE A 93 14.90 3.08 -13.27
N SER A 94 14.87 1.80 -13.66
CA SER A 94 14.13 1.30 -14.81
C SER A 94 13.72 -0.16 -14.56
N MET A 95 12.63 -0.56 -15.20
CA MET A 95 12.16 -1.95 -15.23
C MET A 95 12.85 -2.79 -16.33
N SER A 96 13.77 -2.18 -17.11
CA SER A 96 14.56 -2.85 -18.14
C SER A 96 16.05 -2.62 -17.94
N GLY A 97 16.83 -3.68 -18.11
CA GLY A 97 18.29 -3.59 -18.10
C GLY A 97 18.82 -2.68 -19.19
N LYS A 98 18.23 -2.73 -20.40
CA LYS A 98 18.67 -1.91 -21.54
C LYS A 98 18.36 -0.43 -21.33
N THR A 99 17.15 -0.10 -20.87
CA THR A 99 16.81 1.30 -20.59
C THR A 99 17.66 1.87 -19.44
N ALA A 100 17.93 1.09 -18.40
CA ALA A 100 18.88 1.51 -17.34
C ALA A 100 20.26 1.85 -17.92
N GLU A 101 20.81 0.98 -18.78
CA GLU A 101 22.08 1.21 -19.48
C GLU A 101 22.08 2.52 -20.27
N ASP A 102 21.04 2.74 -21.09
CA ASP A 102 20.92 3.93 -21.93
C ASP A 102 20.86 5.23 -21.09
N LEU A 103 20.20 5.20 -19.92
CA LEU A 103 20.14 6.35 -19.01
C LEU A 103 21.51 6.65 -18.35
N TYR A 104 22.26 5.62 -17.96
CA TYR A 104 23.62 5.81 -17.43
C TYR A 104 24.59 6.31 -18.50
N ASP A 105 24.51 5.78 -19.72
CA ASP A 105 25.31 6.26 -20.85
C ASP A 105 25.01 7.72 -21.15
N MET A 106 23.73 8.11 -21.14
CA MET A 106 23.30 9.49 -21.32
C MET A 106 23.87 10.42 -20.24
N ALA A 107 23.79 10.03 -18.97
CA ALA A 107 24.35 10.82 -17.87
C ALA A 107 25.87 10.97 -18.02
N SER A 108 26.57 9.88 -18.34
CA SER A 108 28.01 9.85 -18.56
C SER A 108 28.43 10.79 -19.70
N ASN A 109 27.76 10.70 -20.85
CA ASN A 109 28.04 11.55 -22.03
C ASN A 109 27.84 13.05 -21.75
N LYS A 110 26.95 13.41 -20.83
CA LYS A 110 26.71 14.79 -20.41
C LYS A 110 27.53 15.24 -19.21
N GLY A 111 28.35 14.35 -18.62
CA GLY A 111 29.11 14.65 -17.41
C GLY A 111 28.24 14.88 -16.17
N LEU A 112 27.07 14.22 -16.11
CA LEU A 112 26.10 14.32 -15.03
C LEU A 112 26.25 13.15 -14.06
N VAL A 113 25.73 13.34 -12.83
CA VAL A 113 25.64 12.25 -11.85
C VAL A 113 24.25 11.66 -11.97
N LEU A 114 24.19 10.36 -12.23
CA LEU A 114 22.99 9.55 -12.08
C LEU A 114 23.26 8.49 -11.02
N MET A 115 22.41 8.43 -9.99
CA MET A 115 22.57 7.49 -8.88
C MET A 115 21.23 6.95 -8.41
N GLU A 116 21.19 5.68 -8.02
CA GLU A 116 20.03 5.07 -7.37
C GLU A 116 20.09 5.21 -5.84
N ALA A 117 18.95 5.57 -5.25
CA ALA A 117 18.71 5.59 -3.83
C ALA A 117 18.13 4.24 -3.39
N THR A 118 18.97 3.43 -2.74
CA THR A 118 18.62 2.09 -2.23
C THR A 118 18.32 2.07 -0.73
N GLY A 119 18.75 3.09 0.00
CA GLY A 119 18.51 3.25 1.43
C GLY A 119 19.19 2.21 2.33
N SER A 120 20.11 1.38 1.80
CA SER A 120 20.76 0.31 2.57
C SER A 120 22.28 0.27 2.38
N LEU A 121 22.76 0.45 1.15
CA LEU A 121 24.17 0.23 0.83
C LEU A 121 25.09 1.33 1.39
N ASN A 122 24.71 2.62 1.28
CA ASN A 122 25.54 3.73 1.73
C ASN A 122 25.60 3.92 3.26
N THR A 123 25.05 3.00 4.03
CA THR A 123 24.95 3.12 5.49
C THR A 123 26.26 2.71 6.19
N PRO A 124 26.58 3.30 7.36
CA PRO A 124 27.72 2.87 8.18
C PRO A 124 27.67 1.38 8.55
N GLY A 125 26.47 0.84 8.76
CA GLY A 125 26.28 -0.59 9.03
C GLY A 125 26.74 -1.46 7.87
N PHE A 126 26.31 -1.14 6.65
CA PHE A 126 26.72 -1.89 5.47
C PHE A 126 28.21 -1.72 5.15
N MET A 127 28.76 -0.51 5.34
CA MET A 127 30.21 -0.29 5.28
C MET A 127 30.94 -1.22 6.25
N LYS A 128 30.49 -1.29 7.51
CA LYS A 128 31.11 -2.16 8.52
C LYS A 128 31.01 -3.64 8.18
N LEU A 129 29.85 -4.07 7.66
CA LEU A 129 29.66 -5.43 7.16
C LEU A 129 30.68 -5.76 6.06
N THR A 130 30.88 -4.86 5.09
CA THR A 130 31.85 -5.09 4.02
C THR A 130 33.30 -5.14 4.53
N GLU A 131 33.67 -4.34 5.53
CA GLU A 131 34.99 -4.42 6.17
C GLU A 131 35.22 -5.79 6.83
N VAL A 132 34.21 -6.30 7.53
CA VAL A 132 34.26 -7.62 8.18
C VAL A 132 34.37 -8.73 7.15
N LEU A 133 33.59 -8.69 6.08
CA LEU A 133 33.68 -9.68 5.00
C LEU A 133 35.09 -9.66 4.35
N LYS A 134 35.67 -8.47 4.16
CA LYS A 134 37.03 -8.29 3.62
C LYS A 134 38.13 -8.84 4.53
N SER A 135 37.89 -8.96 5.83
CA SER A 135 38.87 -9.57 6.75
C SER A 135 39.00 -11.07 6.56
N GLY A 136 38.08 -11.70 5.80
CA GLY A 136 38.08 -13.14 5.55
C GLY A 136 37.55 -13.98 6.72
N VAL A 137 36.93 -13.36 7.73
CA VAL A 137 36.49 -14.04 8.97
C VAL A 137 35.49 -15.18 8.74
N ILE A 138 34.72 -15.14 7.64
CA ILE A 138 33.81 -16.22 7.23
C ILE A 138 34.29 -17.02 6.01
N GLY A 139 35.52 -16.77 5.52
CA GLY A 139 36.03 -17.39 4.29
C GLY A 139 35.34 -16.88 3.02
N SER A 140 35.28 -17.72 1.98
CA SER A 140 34.64 -17.38 0.70
C SER A 140 33.13 -17.46 0.83
N ILE A 141 32.40 -16.44 0.35
CA ILE A 141 30.94 -16.45 0.35
C ILE A 141 30.44 -17.57 -0.57
N VAL A 142 29.54 -18.42 -0.07
CA VAL A 142 28.91 -19.52 -0.81
C VAL A 142 27.40 -19.31 -0.99
N ASP A 143 26.77 -18.54 -0.10
CA ASP A 143 25.34 -18.26 -0.15
C ASP A 143 24.99 -16.90 0.48
N ILE A 144 24.04 -16.19 -0.11
CA ILE A 144 23.42 -14.98 0.47
C ILE A 144 21.90 -15.12 0.42
N GLU A 145 21.24 -14.96 1.56
CA GLU A 145 19.79 -14.84 1.65
C GLU A 145 19.39 -13.43 2.10
N ALA A 146 18.51 -12.77 1.37
CA ALA A 146 17.97 -11.45 1.75
C ALA A 146 16.46 -11.42 1.60
N SER A 147 15.76 -10.83 2.56
CA SER A 147 14.31 -10.69 2.51
C SER A 147 13.81 -9.30 2.84
N PHE A 148 12.70 -8.93 2.22
CA PHE A 148 11.97 -7.71 2.51
C PHE A 148 10.47 -7.95 2.34
N SER A 149 9.73 -7.86 3.43
CA SER A 149 8.29 -8.02 3.46
C SER A 149 7.61 -6.85 4.15
N ARG A 150 6.37 -6.61 3.76
CA ARG A 150 5.50 -5.65 4.43
C ARG A 150 4.05 -6.03 4.17
N LEU A 151 3.20 -6.00 5.17
CA LEU A 151 1.76 -6.12 4.93
C LEU A 151 1.26 -4.78 4.38
N ILE A 152 0.74 -4.80 3.16
CA ILE A 152 0.21 -3.63 2.46
C ILE A 152 -1.28 -3.89 2.15
N PRO A 153 -2.17 -2.93 2.44
CA PRO A 153 -3.57 -3.01 2.03
C PRO A 153 -3.74 -3.17 0.51
N THR A 154 -4.73 -3.96 0.08
CA THR A 154 -4.97 -4.26 -1.35
C THR A 154 -5.46 -3.07 -2.18
N ASN A 155 -5.91 -2.00 -1.54
CA ASN A 155 -6.29 -0.75 -2.19
C ASN A 155 -5.12 0.20 -2.44
N GLU A 156 -3.92 -0.12 -1.95
CA GLU A 156 -2.70 0.64 -2.21
C GLU A 156 -2.11 0.32 -3.59
N ARG A 157 -1.28 1.23 -4.09
CA ARG A 157 -0.65 1.13 -5.42
C ARG A 157 0.22 -0.12 -5.60
N GLU A 158 0.82 -0.65 -4.53
CA GLU A 158 1.63 -1.88 -4.60
C GLU A 158 0.82 -3.11 -5.00
N HIS A 159 -0.52 -3.04 -5.00
CA HIS A 159 -1.42 -4.08 -5.50
C HIS A 159 -2.14 -3.68 -6.79
N SER A 160 -1.74 -2.60 -7.45
CA SER A 160 -2.36 -2.16 -8.70
C SER A 160 -1.75 -2.87 -9.91
N PHE A 161 -2.50 -2.95 -11.01
CA PHE A 161 -2.04 -3.45 -12.31
C PHE A 161 -2.09 -2.31 -13.34
N PRO A 162 -1.17 -2.22 -14.33
CA PRO A 162 -0.05 -3.12 -14.64
C PRO A 162 1.22 -2.84 -13.83
N GLU A 163 1.21 -1.93 -12.88
CA GLU A 163 2.40 -1.58 -12.09
C GLU A 163 2.12 -1.83 -10.61
N GLY A 164 3.01 -2.60 -9.99
CA GLY A 164 2.85 -3.01 -8.61
C GLY A 164 3.52 -4.34 -8.38
N GLY A 165 3.19 -4.95 -7.25
CA GLY A 165 3.74 -6.22 -6.85
C GLY A 165 4.94 -6.09 -5.95
N CYS A 166 5.15 -7.13 -5.15
CA CYS A 166 6.20 -7.10 -4.16
C CYS A 166 7.59 -7.08 -4.80
N PHE A 167 7.79 -7.74 -5.95
CA PHE A 167 9.11 -7.79 -6.58
C PHE A 167 9.46 -6.52 -7.37
N GLU A 168 8.50 -5.91 -8.07
CA GLU A 168 8.75 -4.61 -8.74
C GLU A 168 9.00 -3.49 -7.72
N THR A 169 8.34 -3.56 -6.56
CA THR A 169 8.48 -2.57 -5.49
C THR A 169 9.72 -2.79 -4.63
N PHE A 170 10.00 -4.03 -4.23
CA PHE A 170 11.04 -4.35 -3.24
C PHE A 170 12.24 -5.11 -3.80
N GLY A 171 12.16 -5.66 -5.01
CA GLY A 171 13.17 -6.54 -5.59
C GLY A 171 14.55 -5.91 -5.63
N ASN A 172 14.65 -4.63 -6.00
CA ASN A 172 15.95 -3.94 -6.02
C ASN A 172 16.59 -3.84 -4.63
N PHE A 173 15.80 -3.65 -3.56
CA PHE A 173 16.34 -3.53 -2.20
C PHE A 173 17.04 -4.79 -1.73
N VAL A 174 16.56 -5.97 -2.14
CA VAL A 174 17.15 -7.27 -1.80
C VAL A 174 18.19 -7.76 -2.82
N LEU A 175 18.08 -7.35 -4.10
CA LEU A 175 19.08 -7.64 -5.13
C LEU A 175 20.36 -6.82 -4.96
N ALA A 176 20.24 -5.54 -4.56
CA ALA A 176 21.36 -4.62 -4.39
C ALA A 176 22.50 -5.16 -3.50
N PRO A 177 22.26 -5.68 -2.26
CA PRO A 177 23.33 -6.25 -1.44
C PRO A 177 23.92 -7.53 -2.05
N VAL A 178 23.11 -8.38 -2.71
CA VAL A 178 23.57 -9.61 -3.37
C VAL A 178 24.53 -9.27 -4.51
N LEU A 179 24.13 -8.37 -5.40
CA LEU A 179 24.92 -7.98 -6.57
C LEU A 179 26.19 -7.22 -6.16
N ARG A 180 26.15 -6.47 -5.05
CA ARG A 180 27.35 -5.85 -4.47
C ARG A 180 28.35 -6.90 -3.96
N LEU A 181 27.87 -7.91 -3.25
CA LEU A 181 28.75 -8.85 -2.55
C LEU A 181 29.24 -10.00 -3.44
N LEU A 182 28.42 -10.50 -4.36
CA LEU A 182 28.76 -11.60 -5.29
C LEU A 182 29.09 -11.13 -6.71
N GLY A 183 28.84 -9.86 -7.03
CA GLY A 183 29.01 -9.30 -8.37
C GLY A 183 27.82 -9.55 -9.29
N THR A 184 27.96 -9.12 -10.55
CA THR A 184 26.88 -9.13 -11.55
C THR A 184 26.95 -10.32 -12.51
N SER A 185 27.94 -11.19 -12.37
CA SER A 185 28.23 -12.30 -13.29
C SER A 185 27.51 -13.59 -12.91
N TYR A 186 26.24 -13.50 -12.52
CA TYR A 186 25.40 -14.68 -12.29
C TYR A 186 25.19 -15.43 -13.62
N LYS A 187 25.03 -16.75 -13.55
CA LYS A 187 24.88 -17.65 -14.70
C LYS A 187 23.43 -17.97 -15.02
N ASP A 188 22.57 -17.98 -14.02
CA ASP A 188 21.18 -18.38 -14.15
C ASP A 188 20.32 -17.73 -13.07
N ILE A 189 19.03 -17.58 -13.36
CA ILE A 189 18.02 -17.06 -12.45
C ILE A 189 16.79 -17.96 -12.45
N ASN A 190 16.23 -18.22 -11.26
CA ASN A 190 14.97 -18.92 -11.10
C ASN A 190 14.00 -18.06 -10.27
N ILE A 191 12.84 -17.74 -10.83
CA ILE A 191 11.88 -16.81 -10.26
C ILE A 191 10.57 -17.56 -9.98
N ASN A 192 10.18 -17.62 -8.71
CA ASN A 192 8.94 -18.27 -8.27
C ASN A 192 8.09 -17.26 -7.51
N ALA A 193 6.87 -17.00 -8.00
CA ALA A 193 5.97 -16.01 -7.44
C ALA A 193 4.60 -16.62 -7.10
N VAL A 194 4.00 -16.11 -6.03
CA VAL A 194 2.59 -16.30 -5.68
C VAL A 194 1.85 -15.03 -6.09
N TYR A 195 0.79 -15.21 -6.87
CA TYR A 195 0.01 -14.10 -7.41
C TYR A 195 -1.33 -13.97 -6.66
N GLY A 196 -1.74 -12.72 -6.45
CA GLY A 196 -3.09 -12.37 -6.05
C GLY A 196 -4.08 -12.61 -7.20
N LEU A 197 -5.38 -12.45 -6.90
CA LEU A 197 -6.46 -12.67 -7.87
C LEU A 197 -6.38 -11.74 -9.09
N ASN A 198 -5.80 -10.56 -8.92
CA ASN A 198 -5.60 -9.58 -9.98
C ASN A 198 -4.35 -9.83 -10.84
N GLY A 199 -3.55 -10.87 -10.54
CA GLY A 199 -2.34 -11.21 -11.27
C GLY A 199 -1.07 -10.49 -10.79
N ILE A 200 -1.15 -9.70 -9.72
CA ILE A 200 0.01 -9.04 -9.09
C ILE A 200 0.66 -9.97 -8.06
N ASP A 201 1.99 -10.03 -8.02
CA ASP A 201 2.69 -10.90 -7.08
C ASP A 201 2.60 -10.37 -5.64
N THR A 202 2.22 -11.26 -4.72
CA THR A 202 2.12 -10.97 -3.29
C THR A 202 3.28 -11.53 -2.49
N TYR A 203 3.99 -12.51 -3.06
CA TYR A 203 5.22 -13.09 -2.55
C TYR A 203 6.07 -13.57 -3.73
N THR A 204 7.33 -13.15 -3.82
CA THR A 204 8.25 -13.56 -4.87
C THR A 204 9.58 -14.01 -4.28
N LYS A 205 10.07 -15.14 -4.76
CA LYS A 205 11.39 -15.70 -4.44
C LYS A 205 12.22 -15.83 -5.70
N VAL A 206 13.40 -15.24 -5.71
CA VAL A 206 14.36 -15.34 -6.81
C VAL A 206 15.65 -15.97 -6.32
N THR A 207 16.13 -16.98 -7.05
CA THR A 207 17.43 -17.59 -6.82
C THR A 207 18.38 -17.22 -7.95
N LEU A 208 19.56 -16.70 -7.62
CA LEU A 208 20.65 -16.39 -8.56
C LEU A 208 21.75 -17.42 -8.38
N LYS A 209 22.21 -18.02 -9.48
CA LYS A 209 23.30 -19.00 -9.49
C LYS A 209 24.60 -18.36 -9.97
N TYR A 210 25.69 -18.56 -9.25
CA TYR A 210 27.05 -18.18 -9.66
C TYR A 210 27.91 -19.45 -9.84
N ASP A 211 29.14 -19.30 -10.33
CA ASP A 211 30.06 -20.44 -10.50
C ASP A 211 30.47 -21.07 -9.15
N HIS A 212 30.60 -20.25 -8.10
CA HIS A 212 31.13 -20.65 -6.79
C HIS A 212 30.18 -20.34 -5.62
N ALA A 213 29.00 -19.79 -5.91
CA ALA A 213 28.04 -19.34 -4.91
C ALA A 213 26.61 -19.38 -5.46
N GLN A 214 25.64 -19.13 -4.60
CA GLN A 214 24.26 -18.84 -4.98
C GLN A 214 23.71 -17.70 -4.10
N ALA A 215 22.55 -17.18 -4.46
CA ALA A 215 21.83 -16.24 -3.61
C ALA A 215 20.33 -16.44 -3.74
N THR A 216 19.58 -16.20 -2.66
CA THR A 216 18.12 -16.22 -2.64
C THR A 216 17.59 -14.91 -2.10
N VAL A 217 16.73 -14.25 -2.87
CA VAL A 217 16.03 -13.03 -2.43
C VAL A 217 14.53 -13.28 -2.33
N LYS A 218 13.90 -12.76 -1.28
CA LYS A 218 12.46 -12.91 -0.99
C LYS A 218 11.81 -11.53 -0.83
N THR A 219 10.72 -11.28 -1.53
CA THR A 219 9.90 -10.07 -1.35
C THR A 219 8.46 -10.44 -1.07
N ALA A 220 7.74 -9.61 -0.30
CA ALA A 220 6.31 -9.83 -0.05
C ALA A 220 5.53 -8.56 0.30
N THR A 221 4.26 -8.50 -0.12
CA THR A 221 3.28 -7.43 0.18
C THR A 221 2.05 -7.91 0.95
N ALA A 222 1.75 -9.22 0.93
CA ALA A 222 0.58 -9.80 1.61
C ALA A 222 0.94 -10.79 2.73
N VAL A 223 2.23 -11.11 2.90
CA VAL A 223 2.74 -12.01 3.95
C VAL A 223 3.99 -11.40 4.59
N LEU A 224 4.29 -11.80 5.82
CA LEU A 224 5.54 -11.43 6.49
C LEU A 224 6.60 -12.52 6.30
N SER A 225 7.85 -12.08 6.14
CA SER A 225 9.05 -12.89 6.07
C SER A 225 9.97 -12.60 7.26
N ASP A 226 11.12 -13.25 7.29
CA ASP A 226 12.16 -13.06 8.31
C ASP A 226 12.82 -11.67 8.26
N ASP A 227 12.70 -10.95 7.13
CA ASP A 227 13.24 -9.61 6.87
C ASP A 227 14.72 -9.45 7.26
N ALA A 228 15.50 -10.52 7.04
CA ALA A 228 16.89 -10.67 7.45
C ALA A 228 17.84 -10.68 6.24
N LEU A 229 19.14 -10.48 6.52
CA LEU A 229 20.23 -10.70 5.58
C LEU A 229 21.20 -11.72 6.19
N THR A 230 21.31 -12.89 5.57
CA THR A 230 22.24 -13.95 5.97
C THR A 230 23.30 -14.12 4.90
N ILE A 231 24.57 -14.15 5.31
CA ILE A 231 25.71 -14.36 4.44
C ILE A 231 26.46 -15.58 4.96
N THR A 232 26.46 -16.65 4.18
CA THR A 232 27.16 -17.89 4.51
C THR A 232 28.45 -17.95 3.73
N GLY A 233 29.55 -18.19 4.45
CA GLY A 233 30.86 -18.42 3.88
C GLY A 233 31.41 -19.80 4.23
N SER A 234 32.52 -20.17 3.61
CA SER A 234 33.16 -21.47 3.76
C SER A 234 33.69 -21.76 5.18
N MET A 235 33.88 -20.72 6.00
CA MET A 235 34.45 -20.80 7.36
C MET A 235 33.55 -20.15 8.41
N GLY A 236 32.32 -19.76 8.08
CA GLY A 236 31.44 -19.08 9.03
C GLY A 236 30.20 -18.47 8.38
N CYS A 237 29.43 -17.71 9.15
CA CYS A 237 28.30 -16.94 8.64
C CYS A 237 28.12 -15.61 9.37
N ILE A 238 27.45 -14.68 8.70
CA ILE A 238 26.99 -13.42 9.27
C ILE A 238 25.47 -13.38 9.17
N ASN A 239 24.81 -13.01 10.28
CA ASN A 239 23.37 -12.81 10.33
C ASN A 239 23.05 -11.37 10.74
N VAL A 240 22.34 -10.65 9.86
CA VAL A 240 21.76 -9.33 10.13
C VAL A 240 20.27 -9.51 10.39
N GLU A 241 19.84 -9.23 11.61
CA GLU A 241 18.44 -9.36 12.03
C GLU A 241 17.53 -8.30 11.39
N SER A 242 16.23 -8.58 11.36
CA SER A 242 15.22 -7.65 10.85
C SER A 242 15.11 -6.36 11.68
N PRO A 243 14.91 -5.20 11.02
CA PRO A 243 14.98 -4.99 9.57
C PRO A 243 16.43 -4.84 9.10
N TRP A 244 16.93 -5.77 8.26
CA TRP A 244 18.35 -5.81 7.90
C TRP A 244 18.85 -4.54 7.20
N TYR A 245 17.98 -3.84 6.47
CA TYR A 245 18.30 -2.63 5.73
C TYR A 245 18.62 -1.41 6.63
N LEU A 246 18.27 -1.46 7.92
CA LEU A 246 18.74 -0.46 8.91
C LEU A 246 20.11 -0.82 9.49
N MET A 247 20.46 -2.11 9.49
CA MET A 247 21.73 -2.70 9.90
C MET A 247 22.32 -2.10 11.19
N ARG A 248 21.57 -2.17 12.30
CA ARG A 248 22.00 -1.63 13.62
C ARG A 248 23.03 -2.52 14.31
N LYS A 249 22.98 -3.82 14.04
CA LYS A 249 23.93 -4.83 14.53
C LYS A 249 23.93 -6.04 13.60
N PHE A 250 24.99 -6.82 13.64
CA PHE A 250 25.02 -8.14 13.02
C PHE A 250 25.90 -9.09 13.83
N THR A 251 25.57 -10.38 13.75
CA THR A 251 26.24 -11.44 14.48
C THR A 251 27.14 -12.22 13.54
N ILE A 252 28.39 -12.46 13.93
CA ILE A 252 29.36 -13.27 13.20
C ILE A 252 29.51 -14.59 13.94
N LYS A 253 29.46 -15.69 13.20
CA LYS A 253 29.84 -17.03 13.67
C LYS A 253 30.98 -17.50 12.81
N SER A 254 32.17 -17.64 13.38
CA SER A 254 33.34 -18.15 12.66
C SER A 254 33.64 -19.58 13.11
N TYR A 255 34.37 -20.33 12.28
CA TYR A 255 34.82 -21.67 12.63
C TYR A 255 35.82 -21.66 13.81
N ASP A 256 36.67 -20.64 13.86
CA ASP A 256 37.75 -20.53 14.84
C ASP A 256 37.29 -19.97 16.20
N ASP A 257 36.21 -19.18 16.23
CA ASP A 257 35.61 -18.67 17.47
C ASP A 257 34.18 -19.22 17.67
N LYS A 258 34.03 -20.05 18.72
CA LYS A 258 32.72 -20.60 19.12
C LYS A 258 31.85 -19.59 19.86
N ASN A 259 32.41 -18.46 20.29
CA ASN A 259 31.64 -17.35 20.81
C ASN A 259 31.18 -16.50 19.62
N ASN A 260 29.88 -16.24 19.54
CA ASN A 260 29.36 -15.38 18.49
C ASN A 260 29.81 -13.94 18.76
N ASP A 261 30.48 -13.31 17.80
CA ASP A 261 30.79 -11.88 17.87
C ASP A 261 29.58 -11.06 17.45
N ILE A 262 29.30 -9.98 18.17
CA ILE A 262 28.23 -9.03 17.83
C ILE A 262 28.87 -7.68 17.51
N ILE A 263 28.68 -7.22 16.29
CA ILE A 263 29.11 -5.89 15.85
C ILE A 263 27.91 -4.95 15.93
N TYR A 264 28.05 -3.86 16.68
CA TYR A 264 27.08 -2.78 16.76
C TYR A 264 27.46 -1.66 15.80
N CYS A 265 26.46 -1.09 15.13
CA CYS A 265 26.61 -0.04 14.13
C CYS A 265 25.80 1.18 14.56
N ASP A 266 26.47 2.31 14.77
CA ASP A 266 25.80 3.58 15.11
C ASP A 266 25.06 4.11 13.88
N SER A 267 23.74 3.92 13.88
CA SER A 267 22.85 4.34 12.80
C SER A 267 21.58 4.94 13.41
N ASN A 268 21.54 6.27 13.56
CA ASN A 268 20.37 7.00 14.05
C ASN A 268 19.56 7.69 12.94
N SER A 269 19.99 7.57 11.69
CA SER A 269 19.34 8.20 10.53
C SER A 269 18.76 7.15 9.58
N ASN A 270 17.82 7.59 8.74
CA ASN A 270 17.31 6.77 7.64
C ASN A 270 18.42 6.54 6.59
N GLY A 271 18.41 5.39 5.93
CA GLY A 271 19.46 5.06 4.94
C GLY A 271 19.51 6.02 3.74
N PHE A 272 18.36 6.55 3.33
CA PHE A 272 18.24 7.53 2.24
C PHE A 272 19.00 8.84 2.50
N SER A 273 19.24 9.20 3.76
CA SER A 273 20.07 10.36 4.11
C SER A 273 21.53 10.18 3.69
N TYR A 274 22.05 8.95 3.76
CA TYR A 274 23.39 8.62 3.30
C TYR A 274 23.47 8.60 1.77
N ASP A 275 22.43 8.09 1.10
CA ASP A 275 22.33 8.17 -0.37
C ASP A 275 22.38 9.63 -0.85
N LEU A 276 21.60 10.51 -0.22
CA LEU A 276 21.57 11.93 -0.59
C LEU A 276 22.93 12.62 -0.32
N ALA A 277 23.57 12.32 0.81
CA ALA A 277 24.89 12.87 1.13
C ALA A 277 25.98 12.42 0.15
N GLU A 278 25.98 11.14 -0.23
CA GLU A 278 26.91 10.59 -1.20
C GLU A 278 26.67 11.14 -2.61
N PHE A 279 25.41 11.23 -3.02
CA PHE A 279 25.03 11.87 -4.27
C PHE A 279 25.56 13.31 -4.33
N ARG A 280 25.34 14.11 -3.28
CA ARG A 280 25.88 15.47 -3.20
C ARG A 280 27.41 15.51 -3.30
N ARG A 281 28.10 14.58 -2.61
CA ARG A 281 29.58 14.49 -2.66
C ARG A 281 30.06 14.30 -4.10
N ARG A 282 29.41 13.43 -4.87
CA ARG A 282 29.72 13.18 -6.29
C ARG A 282 29.48 14.41 -7.15
N VAL A 283 28.34 15.09 -6.98
CA VAL A 283 28.06 16.31 -7.74
C VAL A 283 29.11 17.39 -7.43
N ALA A 284 29.49 17.56 -6.17
CA ALA A 284 30.53 18.51 -5.77
C ALA A 284 31.93 18.16 -6.29
N SER A 285 32.22 16.89 -6.60
CA SER A 285 33.52 16.47 -7.15
C SER A 285 33.70 16.75 -8.64
N ILE A 286 32.62 16.87 -9.41
CA ILE A 286 32.68 17.13 -10.87
C ILE A 286 33.44 18.43 -11.19
N GLY A 287 33.38 19.44 -10.32
CA GLY A 287 34.06 20.72 -10.51
C GLY A 287 35.50 20.80 -9.99
N ARG A 288 36.02 19.78 -9.29
CA ARG A 288 37.38 19.83 -8.67
C ARG A 288 38.43 19.02 -9.42
N ASN A 289 38.01 18.08 -10.27
CA ASN A 289 38.90 17.32 -11.12
C ASN A 289 38.34 17.34 -12.55
N ASN A 290 39.14 17.71 -13.54
CA ASN A 290 39.02 17.18 -14.91
C ASN A 290 39.34 15.67 -14.91
N LEU A 291 38.71 14.94 -14.01
CA LEU A 291 38.57 13.50 -14.02
C LEU A 291 37.07 13.31 -14.10
N THR A 292 36.56 13.33 -15.32
CA THR A 292 35.52 12.36 -15.69
C THR A 292 35.91 11.06 -15.02
N ASP A 293 35.06 10.54 -14.14
CA ASP A 293 35.25 9.23 -13.51
C ASP A 293 34.99 8.13 -14.56
N HIS A 294 35.77 8.16 -15.64
CA HIS A 294 36.35 6.97 -16.22
C HIS A 294 37.30 6.37 -15.18
N MET A 295 36.74 5.81 -14.10
CA MET A 295 37.41 4.73 -13.42
C MET A 295 37.43 3.56 -14.39
N SER A 296 38.53 3.48 -15.13
CA SER A 296 38.87 2.45 -16.09
C SER A 296 38.32 1.08 -15.69
N GLU A 297 37.30 0.60 -16.40
CA GLU A 297 36.72 -0.73 -16.21
C GLU A 297 37.77 -1.86 -16.30
N ASN A 298 38.89 -1.61 -17.00
CA ASN A 298 39.97 -2.58 -17.17
C ASN A 298 40.82 -2.85 -15.92
N THR A 299 40.79 -1.99 -14.89
CA THR A 299 41.54 -2.22 -13.63
C THR A 299 40.67 -2.94 -12.59
N TYR A 300 39.35 -2.77 -12.66
CA TYR A 300 38.39 -3.32 -11.70
C TYR A 300 38.09 -4.82 -11.88
N GLU A 301 38.06 -5.32 -13.11
CA GLU A 301 37.75 -6.73 -13.35
C GLU A 301 38.90 -7.69 -13.01
N LYS A 302 40.15 -7.25 -13.13
CA LYS A 302 41.32 -8.11 -12.86
C LYS A 302 41.52 -8.45 -11.38
N ILE A 303 40.92 -7.70 -10.46
CA ILE A 303 41.03 -7.91 -8.99
C ILE A 303 39.78 -8.63 -8.42
N ARG A 304 38.66 -8.64 -9.17
CA ARG A 304 37.34 -9.07 -8.69
C ARG A 304 37.19 -10.58 -8.47
N ASN A 305 38.09 -11.39 -9.03
CA ASN A 305 37.86 -12.83 -9.13
C ASN A 305 38.21 -13.68 -7.90
N GLN A 306 38.73 -13.14 -6.79
CA GLN A 306 39.01 -13.98 -5.60
C GLN A 306 38.81 -13.33 -4.22
N VAL A 307 38.60 -12.02 -4.09
CA VAL A 307 38.44 -11.36 -2.78
C VAL A 307 37.59 -10.10 -2.97
N VAL A 308 36.63 -9.86 -2.08
CA VAL A 308 35.80 -8.64 -2.00
C VAL A 308 36.68 -7.39 -2.25
N THR A 309 36.43 -6.67 -3.33
CA THR A 309 37.39 -5.71 -3.92
C THR A 309 37.75 -4.53 -3.01
N SER A 310 38.99 -4.07 -3.16
CA SER A 310 39.73 -3.09 -2.34
C SER A 310 39.32 -1.62 -2.49
N ASP A 311 38.02 -1.31 -2.63
CA ASP A 311 37.51 0.07 -2.62
C ASP A 311 36.33 0.14 -1.62
N PRO A 312 36.27 1.11 -0.69
CA PRO A 312 35.17 1.26 0.28
C PRO A 312 33.87 1.82 -0.32
N VAL A 313 33.72 1.81 -1.64
CA VAL A 313 32.56 2.42 -2.31
C VAL A 313 31.33 1.54 -2.10
N THR A 314 30.45 1.96 -1.18
CA THR A 314 29.20 1.29 -0.82
C THR A 314 27.99 1.74 -1.66
N ILE A 315 28.23 2.15 -2.90
CA ILE A 315 27.21 2.71 -3.81
C ILE A 315 26.88 1.72 -4.90
N LEU A 316 25.58 1.50 -5.18
CA LEU A 316 25.14 0.68 -6.32
C LEU A 316 25.79 1.19 -7.61
N THR A 317 26.63 0.35 -8.22
CA THR A 317 27.33 0.72 -9.46
C THR A 317 26.39 0.61 -10.66
N THR A 318 26.72 1.27 -11.76
CA THR A 318 25.99 1.16 -13.04
C THR A 318 25.75 -0.30 -13.45
N LYS A 319 26.79 -1.16 -13.38
CA LYS A 319 26.67 -2.59 -13.69
C LYS A 319 25.70 -3.32 -12.76
N GLU A 320 25.73 -3.02 -11.47
CA GLU A 320 24.83 -3.65 -10.49
C GLU A 320 23.39 -3.19 -10.67
N SER A 321 23.17 -1.91 -10.98
CA SER A 321 21.87 -1.34 -11.31
C SER A 321 21.27 -1.99 -12.56
N ILE A 322 22.04 -2.08 -13.65
CA ILE A 322 21.63 -2.75 -14.90
C ILE A 322 21.32 -4.23 -14.66
N ALA A 323 22.14 -4.92 -13.86
CA ALA A 323 21.91 -6.32 -13.51
C ALA A 323 20.62 -6.50 -12.70
N ALA A 324 20.35 -5.65 -11.71
CA ALA A 324 19.11 -5.69 -10.94
C ALA A 324 17.88 -5.44 -11.83
N ALA A 325 17.94 -4.41 -12.68
CA ALA A 325 16.90 -4.12 -13.66
C ALA A 325 16.67 -5.27 -14.64
N SER A 326 17.72 -6.01 -15.04
CA SER A 326 17.60 -7.20 -15.90
C SER A 326 16.87 -8.37 -15.22
N VAL A 327 17.10 -8.58 -13.91
CA VAL A 327 16.36 -9.59 -13.13
C VAL A 327 14.90 -9.20 -12.97
N ILE A 328 14.63 -7.92 -12.72
CA ILE A 328 13.27 -7.37 -12.65
C ILE A 328 12.57 -7.50 -14.00
N GLU A 329 13.25 -7.21 -15.11
CA GLU A 329 12.72 -7.37 -16.46
C GLU A 329 12.33 -8.83 -16.75
N ALA A 330 13.16 -9.79 -16.32
CA ALA A 330 12.85 -11.21 -16.43
C ALA A 330 11.60 -11.60 -15.63
N PHE A 331 11.41 -11.03 -14.43
CA PHE A 331 10.18 -11.20 -13.65
C PHE A 331 8.95 -10.63 -14.38
N VAL A 332 9.02 -9.40 -14.88
CA VAL A 332 7.89 -8.75 -15.56
C VAL A 332 7.44 -9.55 -16.79
N LYS A 333 8.40 -10.13 -17.54
CA LYS A 333 8.12 -10.96 -18.73
C LYS A 333 7.37 -12.26 -18.43
N GLN A 334 7.47 -12.81 -17.22
CA GLN A 334 6.77 -14.03 -16.82
C GLN A 334 5.47 -13.77 -16.04
N ARG A 335 5.14 -12.50 -15.76
CA ARG A 335 3.96 -12.14 -14.99
C ARG A 335 2.67 -12.54 -15.74
N PRO A 336 1.65 -13.09 -15.05
CA PRO A 336 0.34 -13.31 -15.64
C PRO A 336 -0.23 -12.02 -16.23
N LYS A 337 -1.09 -12.18 -17.25
CA LYS A 337 -1.90 -11.07 -17.74
C LYS A 337 -2.95 -10.68 -16.69
N GLN A 338 -3.36 -9.42 -16.73
CA GLN A 338 -4.49 -8.94 -15.93
C GLN A 338 -5.71 -9.83 -16.15
N GLY A 339 -6.45 -10.11 -15.09
CA GLY A 339 -7.80 -10.63 -15.20
C GLY A 339 -8.73 -9.65 -15.93
N GLU A 340 -9.80 -10.14 -16.53
CA GLU A 340 -10.82 -9.27 -17.10
C GLU A 340 -11.49 -8.45 -15.99
N ARG A 341 -11.49 -7.12 -16.16
CA ARG A 341 -12.31 -6.23 -15.34
C ARG A 341 -13.77 -6.51 -15.61
N LYS A 342 -14.54 -6.65 -14.53
CA LYS A 342 -15.99 -6.86 -14.59
C LYS A 342 -16.70 -5.64 -14.00
N GLU A 343 -17.91 -5.43 -14.48
CA GLU A 343 -18.81 -4.46 -13.87
C GLU A 343 -19.08 -4.84 -12.42
N VAL A 344 -18.94 -3.87 -11.51
CA VAL A 344 -19.23 -4.03 -10.09
C VAL A 344 -20.55 -3.36 -9.76
N LYS A 345 -21.35 -4.02 -8.92
CA LYS A 345 -22.60 -3.46 -8.41
C LYS A 345 -22.32 -2.44 -7.33
N ILE A 346 -23.12 -1.37 -7.27
CA ILE A 346 -22.91 -0.27 -6.31
C ILE A 346 -24.00 -0.28 -5.24
N TRP A 347 -23.57 -0.18 -3.98
CA TRP A 347 -24.41 -0.04 -2.79
C TRP A 347 -24.08 1.28 -2.08
N ALA A 348 -25.11 2.05 -1.71
CA ALA A 348 -24.94 3.27 -0.95
C ALA A 348 -24.67 2.97 0.53
N HIS A 349 -23.51 3.37 1.04
CA HIS A 349 -23.08 3.16 2.42
C HIS A 349 -23.77 4.14 3.36
N ARG A 350 -24.65 3.63 4.23
CA ARG A 350 -25.49 4.45 5.14
C ARG A 350 -26.32 5.51 4.41
N GLY A 351 -26.69 5.21 3.16
CA GLY A 351 -27.23 6.18 2.20
C GLY A 351 -26.14 6.90 1.40
N CYS A 352 -26.43 8.10 0.88
CA CYS A 352 -25.45 8.93 0.14
C CYS A 352 -24.54 9.73 1.09
N SER A 353 -23.71 9.04 1.85
CA SER A 353 -23.03 9.60 3.04
C SER A 353 -21.95 10.66 2.77
N MET A 354 -21.56 10.92 1.52
CA MET A 354 -20.78 12.11 1.16
C MET A 354 -21.68 13.35 1.00
N ALA A 355 -22.86 13.19 0.41
CA ALA A 355 -23.77 14.29 0.08
C ALA A 355 -24.72 14.65 1.21
N TYR A 356 -25.05 13.69 2.09
CA TYR A 356 -25.97 13.84 3.21
C TYR A 356 -25.38 13.22 4.49
N PRO A 357 -25.80 13.65 5.68
CA PRO A 357 -25.42 12.99 6.92
C PRO A 357 -25.82 11.51 6.89
N GLU A 358 -24.88 10.64 7.27
CA GLU A 358 -25.06 9.18 7.24
C GLU A 358 -26.25 8.69 8.09
N ASN A 359 -26.87 7.58 7.67
CA ASN A 359 -27.96 6.90 8.40
C ASN A 359 -29.19 7.82 8.67
N THR A 360 -29.49 8.76 7.77
CA THR A 360 -30.68 9.63 7.82
C THR A 360 -31.70 9.28 6.75
N LEU A 361 -32.98 9.63 6.96
CA LEU A 361 -34.02 9.39 5.96
C LEU A 361 -33.72 10.11 4.64
N GLU A 362 -33.13 11.31 4.73
CA GLU A 362 -32.74 12.13 3.59
C GLU A 362 -31.60 11.46 2.78
N ALA A 363 -30.60 10.89 3.47
CA ALA A 363 -29.53 10.13 2.81
C ALA A 363 -30.06 8.87 2.12
N PHE A 364 -31.04 8.18 2.72
CA PHE A 364 -31.67 7.00 2.14
C PHE A 364 -32.56 7.33 0.94
N GLU A 365 -33.37 8.39 1.03
CA GLU A 365 -34.22 8.83 -0.07
C GLU A 365 -33.36 9.28 -1.27
N ALA A 366 -32.28 10.02 -1.00
CA ALA A 366 -31.35 10.44 -2.04
C ALA A 366 -30.70 9.24 -2.74
N ALA A 367 -30.23 8.25 -1.97
CA ALA A 367 -29.64 7.02 -2.51
C ALA A 367 -30.63 6.21 -3.35
N ALA A 368 -31.86 6.04 -2.87
CA ALA A 368 -32.89 5.25 -3.55
C ALA A 368 -33.31 5.84 -4.91
N LYS A 369 -33.10 7.15 -5.12
CA LYS A 369 -33.38 7.85 -6.37
C LYS A 369 -32.25 7.74 -7.41
N ILE A 370 -31.09 7.16 -7.06
CA ILE A 370 -29.96 7.04 -7.98
C ILE A 370 -30.22 5.89 -8.99
N PRO A 371 -30.22 6.15 -10.30
CA PRO A 371 -30.34 5.10 -11.30
C PRO A 371 -29.18 4.11 -11.26
N GLY A 372 -29.45 2.81 -11.34
CA GLY A 372 -28.44 1.75 -11.38
C GLY A 372 -27.90 1.30 -10.02
N ILE A 373 -28.35 1.91 -8.92
CA ILE A 373 -27.98 1.46 -7.57
C ILE A 373 -28.56 0.06 -7.30
N THR A 374 -27.74 -0.82 -6.71
CA THR A 374 -28.16 -2.19 -6.36
C THR A 374 -28.84 -2.24 -5.01
N GLY A 375 -28.36 -1.46 -4.04
CA GLY A 375 -28.94 -1.43 -2.71
C GLY A 375 -28.37 -0.35 -1.80
N ILE A 376 -28.88 -0.32 -0.57
CA ILE A 376 -28.46 0.60 0.48
C ILE A 376 -28.00 -0.22 1.68
N GLU A 377 -26.82 0.08 2.20
CA GLU A 377 -26.30 -0.46 3.44
C GLU A 377 -26.67 0.48 4.61
N THR A 378 -26.96 -0.08 5.78
CA THR A 378 -27.31 0.66 6.99
C THR A 378 -27.00 -0.12 8.27
N ASP A 379 -26.83 0.60 9.38
CA ASP A 379 -26.53 0.05 10.70
C ASP A 379 -27.72 0.11 11.66
N VAL A 380 -27.96 -0.97 12.42
CA VAL A 380 -28.99 -0.99 13.47
C VAL A 380 -28.44 -1.30 14.86
N GLN A 381 -29.01 -0.61 15.85
CA GLN A 381 -28.73 -0.75 17.28
C GLN A 381 -30.02 -0.78 18.11
N LEU A 382 -29.92 -1.24 19.36
CA LEU A 382 -31.03 -1.17 20.32
C LEU A 382 -30.84 -0.04 21.34
N THR A 383 -31.92 0.71 21.52
CA THR A 383 -32.12 1.67 22.60
C THR A 383 -32.37 0.98 23.94
N LYS A 384 -32.35 1.75 25.03
CA LYS A 384 -32.58 1.28 26.41
C LYS A 384 -33.96 0.64 26.61
N ASP A 385 -34.98 1.20 25.98
CA ASP A 385 -36.36 0.70 25.97
C ASP A 385 -36.61 -0.34 24.86
N GLY A 386 -35.55 -0.75 24.17
CA GLY A 386 -35.54 -1.88 23.27
C GLY A 386 -35.95 -1.56 21.84
N GLU A 387 -36.17 -0.32 21.46
CA GLU A 387 -36.50 0.08 20.09
C GLU A 387 -35.28 0.00 19.16
N VAL A 388 -35.50 -0.43 17.90
CA VAL A 388 -34.45 -0.58 16.88
C VAL A 388 -34.28 0.75 16.13
N VAL A 389 -33.11 1.34 16.26
CA VAL A 389 -32.73 2.62 15.65
C VAL A 389 -31.64 2.42 14.62
N VAL A 390 -31.63 3.30 13.62
CA VAL A 390 -30.68 3.27 12.51
C VAL A 390 -29.54 4.24 12.82
N PHE A 391 -28.39 3.70 13.25
CA PHE A 391 -27.26 4.50 13.74
C PHE A 391 -25.98 3.66 13.80
N HIS A 392 -24.86 4.21 13.30
CA HIS A 392 -23.59 3.47 13.21
C HIS A 392 -22.83 3.39 14.54
N ASP A 393 -22.48 4.54 15.12
CA ASP A 393 -21.56 4.57 16.27
C ASP A 393 -22.25 4.07 17.54
N GLU A 394 -21.55 3.36 18.41
CA GLU A 394 -22.14 3.00 19.70
C GLU A 394 -22.35 4.25 20.58
N HIS A 395 -21.49 5.27 20.40
CA HIS A 395 -21.56 6.56 21.09
C HIS A 395 -22.10 7.67 20.18
N THR A 396 -23.06 8.45 20.67
CA THR A 396 -23.83 9.41 19.85
C THR A 396 -23.08 10.67 19.40
N GLY A 397 -22.05 11.09 20.14
CA GLY A 397 -21.47 12.44 20.01
C GLY A 397 -20.62 12.76 18.78
N ARG A 398 -20.38 11.84 17.83
CA ARG A 398 -19.64 12.16 16.60
C ARG A 398 -20.51 12.91 15.58
N VAL A 399 -21.78 12.49 15.45
CA VAL A 399 -22.71 12.98 14.42
C VAL A 399 -23.94 13.68 14.98
N THR A 400 -24.12 13.62 16.30
CA THR A 400 -25.20 14.34 17.00
C THR A 400 -24.65 15.20 18.15
N ASP A 401 -25.55 15.93 18.79
CA ASP A 401 -25.32 16.65 20.05
C ASP A 401 -25.38 15.76 21.32
N GLY A 402 -25.44 14.43 21.15
CA GLY A 402 -25.49 13.46 22.24
C GLY A 402 -24.13 13.20 22.92
N THR A 403 -24.18 12.62 24.14
CA THR A 403 -23.00 12.42 24.99
C THR A 403 -22.93 11.05 25.66
N ARG A 404 -23.80 10.12 25.26
CA ARG A 404 -23.86 8.75 25.82
C ARG A 404 -23.95 7.71 24.71
N TYR A 405 -23.90 6.44 25.12
CA TYR A 405 -24.11 5.32 24.21
C TYR A 405 -25.58 5.20 23.82
N VAL A 406 -25.86 4.69 22.61
CA VAL A 406 -27.24 4.45 22.10
C VAL A 406 -28.06 3.62 23.10
N ARG A 407 -27.43 2.58 23.68
CA ARG A 407 -28.06 1.68 24.66
C ARG A 407 -28.52 2.35 25.97
N ASP A 408 -28.05 3.58 26.22
CA ASP A 408 -28.35 4.34 27.45
C ASP A 408 -29.49 5.36 27.27
N TYR A 409 -29.94 5.57 26.03
CA TYR A 409 -31.07 6.43 25.68
C TYR A 409 -32.34 5.60 25.46
N THR A 410 -33.51 6.11 25.88
CA THR A 410 -34.79 5.64 25.34
C THR A 410 -35.01 6.23 23.94
N LEU A 411 -35.92 5.66 23.14
CA LEU A 411 -36.21 6.19 21.80
C LEU A 411 -36.59 7.68 21.85
N ASP A 412 -37.44 8.09 22.79
CA ASP A 412 -37.87 9.48 22.95
C ASP A 412 -36.69 10.43 23.25
N GLN A 413 -35.75 9.99 24.09
CA GLN A 413 -34.55 10.79 24.39
C GLN A 413 -33.58 10.84 23.21
N LEU A 414 -33.55 9.78 22.41
CA LEU A 414 -32.66 9.69 21.25
C LEU A 414 -33.20 10.52 20.08
N LYS A 415 -34.53 10.62 19.93
CA LYS A 415 -35.19 11.51 18.97
C LYS A 415 -35.05 13.00 19.28
N SER A 416 -34.68 13.38 20.51
CA SER A 416 -34.37 14.77 20.84
C SER A 416 -32.94 15.19 20.47
N LEU A 417 -32.13 14.27 19.95
CA LEU A 417 -30.79 14.57 19.46
C LEU A 417 -30.83 15.04 18.01
N HIS A 418 -29.94 15.96 17.66
CA HIS A 418 -29.93 16.62 16.35
C HIS A 418 -28.70 16.23 15.54
N ILE A 419 -28.93 15.77 14.32
CA ILE A 419 -27.90 15.56 13.29
C ILE A 419 -27.85 16.83 12.42
N GLN A 420 -26.67 17.39 12.24
CA GLN A 420 -26.47 18.61 11.44
C GLN A 420 -26.57 18.31 9.94
N MET A 421 -27.33 19.11 9.20
CA MET A 421 -27.47 19.04 7.75
C MET A 421 -26.84 20.26 7.05
N ALA A 422 -26.84 20.24 5.72
CA ALA A 422 -26.39 21.38 4.93
C ALA A 422 -27.30 22.59 5.18
N GLY A 423 -26.73 23.80 5.17
CA GLY A 423 -27.50 25.03 5.36
C GLY A 423 -27.94 25.32 6.80
N GLY A 424 -27.49 24.53 7.79
CA GLY A 424 -27.81 24.75 9.21
C GLY A 424 -29.14 24.14 9.67
N GLU A 425 -29.78 23.33 8.82
CA GLU A 425 -30.92 22.50 9.21
C GLU A 425 -30.47 21.32 10.07
N THR A 426 -31.42 20.68 10.74
CA THR A 426 -31.17 19.50 11.57
C THR A 426 -32.21 18.43 11.34
N THR A 427 -31.79 17.16 11.38
CA THR A 427 -32.68 15.99 11.37
C THR A 427 -32.46 15.14 12.63
N THR A 428 -33.24 14.08 12.78
CA THR A 428 -33.22 13.18 13.95
C THR A 428 -32.85 11.76 13.56
N ILE A 429 -32.35 10.97 14.50
CA ILE A 429 -32.01 9.56 14.25
C ILE A 429 -33.30 8.76 13.93
N PRO A 430 -33.37 8.07 12.77
CA PRO A 430 -34.56 7.31 12.39
C PRO A 430 -34.65 5.96 13.12
N THR A 431 -35.88 5.45 13.23
CA THR A 431 -36.11 4.03 13.56
C THR A 431 -36.00 3.16 12.32
N LEU A 432 -35.74 1.86 12.52
CA LEU A 432 -35.79 0.89 11.41
C LEU A 432 -37.15 0.92 10.70
N LYS A 433 -38.25 1.07 11.45
CA LYS A 433 -39.60 1.16 10.88
C LYS A 433 -39.76 2.34 9.92
N GLN A 434 -39.29 3.53 10.31
CA GLN A 434 -39.37 4.73 9.45
C GLN A 434 -38.55 4.57 8.17
N MET A 435 -37.37 3.95 8.27
CA MET A 435 -36.53 3.67 7.11
C MET A 435 -37.19 2.66 6.16
N LEU A 436 -37.75 1.56 6.68
CA LEU A 436 -38.44 0.56 5.86
C LEU A 436 -39.69 1.14 5.19
N GLU A 437 -40.47 1.96 5.90
CA GLU A 437 -41.62 2.68 5.34
C GLU A 437 -41.21 3.55 4.15
N LEU A 438 -40.11 4.31 4.27
CA LEU A 438 -39.57 5.15 3.20
C LEU A 438 -39.09 4.32 2.00
N LEU A 439 -38.36 3.23 2.24
CA LEU A 439 -37.67 2.48 1.18
C LEU A 439 -38.56 1.43 0.49
N LYS A 440 -39.64 0.97 1.13
CA LYS A 440 -40.52 -0.08 0.59
C LYS A 440 -41.00 0.18 -0.84
N PRO A 441 -41.48 1.39 -1.22
CA PRO A 441 -41.89 1.65 -2.60
C PRO A 441 -40.76 1.47 -3.61
N PHE A 442 -39.54 1.88 -3.29
CA PHE A 442 -38.37 1.73 -4.16
C PHE A 442 -37.95 0.26 -4.30
N CYS A 443 -38.04 -0.52 -3.22
CA CYS A 443 -37.81 -1.96 -3.24
C CYS A 443 -38.83 -2.68 -4.16
N GLU A 444 -40.11 -2.33 -4.04
CA GLU A 444 -41.18 -2.96 -4.82
C GLU A 444 -41.16 -2.59 -6.30
N GLU A 445 -40.90 -1.32 -6.61
CA GLU A 445 -40.89 -0.81 -7.98
C GLU A 445 -39.64 -1.24 -8.75
N ASN A 446 -38.45 -1.10 -8.14
CA ASN A 446 -37.17 -1.18 -8.85
C ASN A 446 -36.26 -2.32 -8.35
N GLY A 447 -36.71 -3.12 -7.37
CA GLY A 447 -35.93 -4.23 -6.83
C GLY A 447 -34.75 -3.81 -5.96
N LEU A 448 -34.77 -2.59 -5.42
CA LEU A 448 -33.74 -2.07 -4.50
C LEU A 448 -33.55 -3.02 -3.31
N LEU A 449 -32.31 -3.41 -3.02
CA LEU A 449 -31.98 -4.22 -1.85
C LEU A 449 -31.54 -3.37 -0.66
N ILE A 450 -31.70 -3.89 0.56
CA ILE A 450 -31.25 -3.26 1.79
C ILE A 450 -30.33 -4.22 2.54
N ASN A 451 -29.12 -3.79 2.87
CA ASN A 451 -28.23 -4.50 3.75
C ASN A 451 -28.31 -3.90 5.16
N ILE A 452 -28.80 -4.67 6.13
CA ILE A 452 -28.91 -4.26 7.53
C ILE A 452 -27.74 -4.87 8.31
N GLU A 453 -26.77 -4.06 8.72
CA GLU A 453 -25.71 -4.42 9.67
C GLU A 453 -26.25 -4.40 11.11
N LEU A 454 -26.18 -5.55 11.79
CA LEU A 454 -26.42 -5.63 13.23
C LEU A 454 -25.13 -5.28 13.98
N LYS A 455 -25.10 -4.11 14.62
CA LYS A 455 -23.97 -3.57 15.41
C LYS A 455 -23.83 -4.29 16.77
N THR A 456 -23.41 -5.56 16.74
CA THR A 456 -23.39 -6.43 17.92
C THR A 456 -21.99 -6.81 18.41
N SER A 457 -20.94 -6.37 17.72
CA SER A 457 -19.54 -6.73 18.00
C SER A 457 -18.92 -5.95 19.16
N VAL A 458 -19.32 -4.69 19.37
CA VAL A 458 -18.86 -3.83 20.48
C VAL A 458 -19.82 -3.87 21.66
N VAL A 459 -21.13 -3.75 21.39
CA VAL A 459 -22.20 -3.89 22.38
C VAL A 459 -23.09 -5.07 21.97
N ARG A 460 -23.16 -6.09 22.83
CA ARG A 460 -24.09 -7.21 22.61
C ARG A 460 -25.49 -6.83 23.09
N TYR A 461 -26.47 -6.97 22.19
CA TYR A 461 -27.87 -6.75 22.48
C TYR A 461 -28.66 -8.07 22.42
N PRO A 462 -28.99 -8.69 23.56
CA PRO A 462 -29.76 -9.93 23.54
C PRO A 462 -31.12 -9.73 22.84
N GLY A 463 -31.41 -10.56 21.83
CA GLY A 463 -32.69 -10.57 21.12
C GLY A 463 -32.81 -9.57 19.96
N ILE A 464 -31.78 -8.78 19.66
CA ILE A 464 -31.80 -7.86 18.51
C ILE A 464 -32.04 -8.59 17.19
N GLU A 465 -31.46 -9.78 17.01
CA GLU A 465 -31.65 -10.57 15.79
C GLU A 465 -33.13 -10.86 15.53
N GLN A 466 -33.85 -11.38 16.53
CA GLN A 466 -35.28 -11.65 16.43
C GLN A 466 -36.07 -10.35 16.22
N LYS A 467 -35.77 -9.29 16.97
CA LYS A 467 -36.53 -8.03 16.87
C LYS A 467 -36.39 -7.37 15.49
N VAL A 468 -35.22 -7.44 14.88
CA VAL A 468 -35.00 -6.95 13.51
C VAL A 468 -35.78 -7.82 12.50
N LEU A 469 -35.73 -9.15 12.63
CA LEU A 469 -36.51 -10.06 11.77
C LEU A 469 -38.02 -9.78 11.87
N ASP A 470 -38.54 -9.59 13.08
CA ASP A 470 -39.95 -9.30 13.33
C ASP A 470 -40.39 -8.00 12.67
N ILE A 471 -39.58 -6.94 12.79
CA ILE A 471 -39.85 -5.64 12.15
C ILE A 471 -39.83 -5.78 10.62
N VAL A 472 -38.85 -6.48 10.04
CA VAL A 472 -38.82 -6.69 8.58
C VAL A 472 -40.06 -7.46 8.10
N SER A 473 -40.50 -8.46 8.87
CA SER A 473 -41.68 -9.26 8.54
C SER A 473 -42.99 -8.46 8.66
N GLU A 474 -43.10 -7.57 9.65
CA GLU A 474 -44.22 -6.61 9.76
C GLU A 474 -44.40 -5.78 8.48
N PHE A 475 -43.31 -5.48 7.77
CA PHE A 475 -43.32 -4.74 6.52
C PHE A 475 -43.33 -5.63 5.26
N GLU A 476 -43.31 -6.96 5.39
CA GLU A 476 -43.25 -7.93 4.28
C GLU A 476 -42.05 -7.71 3.32
N MET A 477 -40.91 -7.30 3.88
CA MET A 477 -39.72 -6.91 3.10
C MET A 477 -38.62 -7.97 3.06
N GLU A 478 -38.83 -9.18 3.60
CA GLU A 478 -37.79 -10.19 3.82
C GLU A 478 -36.98 -10.52 2.56
N LYS A 479 -37.64 -10.53 1.39
CA LYS A 479 -37.00 -10.83 0.09
C LYS A 479 -36.03 -9.74 -0.40
N TYR A 480 -36.08 -8.53 0.17
CA TYR A 480 -35.22 -7.39 -0.18
C TYR A 480 -34.06 -7.20 0.81
N ILE A 481 -34.02 -7.96 1.91
CA ILE A 481 -33.05 -7.74 2.99
C ILE A 481 -31.86 -8.72 2.89
N VAL A 482 -30.65 -8.17 3.09
CA VAL A 482 -29.44 -8.89 3.46
C VAL A 482 -29.08 -8.51 4.89
N TYR A 483 -28.88 -9.48 5.78
CA TYR A 483 -28.46 -9.22 7.16
C TYR A 483 -26.95 -9.42 7.29
N SER A 484 -26.23 -8.41 7.76
CA SER A 484 -24.79 -8.48 7.99
C SER A 484 -24.41 -8.19 9.44
N SER A 485 -23.20 -8.59 9.84
CA SER A 485 -22.63 -8.24 11.15
C SER A 485 -21.13 -8.55 11.15
N PHE A 486 -20.36 -7.78 11.92
CA PHE A 486 -18.97 -8.13 12.28
C PHE A 486 -18.90 -9.26 13.31
N LEU A 487 -20.02 -9.63 13.94
CA LEU A 487 -20.11 -10.76 14.87
C LEU A 487 -20.71 -11.98 14.17
N ALA A 488 -19.88 -13.00 13.92
CA ALA A 488 -20.33 -14.22 13.24
C ALA A 488 -21.46 -14.94 13.99
N GLU A 489 -21.51 -14.83 15.32
CA GLU A 489 -22.60 -15.38 16.15
C GLU A 489 -23.96 -14.75 15.81
N SER A 490 -24.02 -13.44 15.53
CA SER A 490 -25.27 -12.80 15.11
C SER A 490 -25.77 -13.36 13.79
N ILE A 491 -24.87 -13.58 12.83
CA ILE A 491 -25.24 -14.18 11.55
C ILE A 491 -25.75 -15.61 11.72
N LYS A 492 -25.10 -16.38 12.60
CA LYS A 492 -25.52 -17.74 12.92
C LYS A 492 -26.94 -17.77 13.51
N ILE A 493 -27.21 -16.90 14.49
CA ILE A 493 -28.55 -16.77 15.11
C ILE A 493 -29.59 -16.40 14.04
N ILE A 494 -29.30 -15.45 13.15
CA ILE A 494 -30.21 -15.11 12.03
C ILE A 494 -30.49 -16.33 11.15
N LYS A 495 -29.47 -17.13 10.79
CA LYS A 495 -29.65 -18.34 9.97
C LYS A 495 -30.41 -19.46 10.72
N GLU A 496 -30.31 -19.52 12.04
CA GLU A 496 -31.07 -20.47 12.86
C GLU A 496 -32.54 -20.07 12.99
N LEU A 497 -32.83 -18.77 13.17
CA LEU A 497 -34.18 -18.22 13.27
C LEU A 497 -34.90 -18.19 11.91
N LEU A 498 -34.18 -17.85 10.84
CA LEU A 498 -34.70 -17.75 9.48
C LEU A 498 -33.67 -18.35 8.49
N PRO A 499 -33.70 -19.67 8.23
CA PRO A 499 -32.72 -20.33 7.36
C PRO A 499 -32.66 -19.78 5.92
N SER A 500 -33.77 -19.23 5.42
CA SER A 500 -33.86 -18.61 4.09
C SER A 500 -33.28 -17.19 4.03
N ALA A 501 -32.97 -16.56 5.17
CA ALA A 501 -32.41 -15.22 5.22
C ALA A 501 -31.10 -15.14 4.43
N LYS A 502 -30.95 -14.08 3.64
CA LYS A 502 -29.69 -13.75 2.99
C LYS A 502 -28.79 -13.06 3.98
N THR A 503 -27.57 -13.54 4.12
CA THR A 503 -26.62 -12.98 5.10
C THR A 503 -25.25 -12.65 4.52
N GLY A 504 -24.58 -11.69 5.13
CA GLY A 504 -23.21 -11.29 4.80
C GLY A 504 -22.30 -11.29 6.03
N MET A 505 -21.11 -11.89 5.92
CA MET A 505 -20.12 -11.86 6.99
C MET A 505 -19.18 -10.66 6.80
N LEU A 506 -19.21 -9.69 7.72
CA LEU A 506 -18.32 -8.52 7.71
C LEU A 506 -16.98 -8.81 8.41
N SER A 507 -15.89 -8.31 7.84
CA SER A 507 -14.57 -8.31 8.49
C SER A 507 -13.64 -7.29 7.86
N GLY A 508 -12.60 -6.90 8.60
CA GLY A 508 -11.49 -6.10 8.04
C GLY A 508 -10.62 -6.88 7.06
N THR A 509 -10.77 -8.21 6.97
CA THR A 509 -10.00 -9.07 6.05
C THR A 509 -10.89 -10.11 5.37
N MET A 510 -10.56 -10.47 4.14
CA MET A 510 -11.22 -11.56 3.43
C MET A 510 -11.13 -12.89 4.19
N GLU A 511 -9.98 -13.17 4.83
CA GLU A 511 -9.78 -14.37 5.65
C GLU A 511 -10.76 -14.42 6.83
N GLY A 512 -10.96 -13.29 7.51
CA GLY A 512 -11.93 -13.17 8.60
C GLY A 512 -13.37 -13.36 8.12
N CYS A 513 -13.71 -12.81 6.94
CA CYS A 513 -15.00 -13.07 6.29
C CYS A 513 -15.19 -14.56 6.01
N ILE A 514 -14.19 -15.24 5.44
CA ILE A 514 -14.28 -16.66 5.09
C ILE A 514 -14.50 -17.50 6.34
N GLN A 515 -13.68 -17.31 7.38
CA GLN A 515 -13.79 -18.10 8.63
C GLN A 515 -15.14 -17.86 9.32
N GLY A 516 -15.56 -16.59 9.44
CA GLY A 516 -16.85 -16.24 10.01
C GLY A 516 -18.02 -16.78 9.20
N ALA A 517 -17.93 -16.73 7.86
CA ALA A 517 -18.94 -17.26 6.97
C ALA A 517 -19.05 -18.78 7.09
N VAL A 518 -17.93 -19.51 7.16
CA VAL A 518 -17.89 -20.96 7.41
C VAL A 518 -18.61 -21.30 8.71
N TYR A 519 -18.27 -20.61 9.81
CA TYR A 519 -18.88 -20.80 11.12
C TYR A 519 -20.39 -20.53 11.13
N ALA A 520 -20.80 -19.40 10.54
CA ALA A 520 -22.16 -18.90 10.65
C ALA A 520 -23.11 -19.39 9.54
N GLY A 521 -22.58 -20.04 8.49
CA GLY A 521 -23.38 -20.41 7.32
C GLY A 521 -23.76 -19.22 6.43
N ALA A 522 -22.93 -18.16 6.38
CA ALA A 522 -23.24 -16.94 5.64
C ALA A 522 -23.27 -17.15 4.11
N ASP A 523 -24.09 -16.34 3.42
CA ASP A 523 -24.33 -16.41 1.96
C ASP A 523 -23.46 -15.44 1.13
N ALA A 524 -22.77 -14.51 1.78
CA ALA A 524 -21.90 -13.51 1.15
C ALA A 524 -20.75 -13.08 2.08
N LEU A 525 -19.71 -12.48 1.50
CA LEU A 525 -18.53 -11.98 2.21
C LEU A 525 -18.46 -10.46 2.06
N HIS A 526 -18.33 -9.73 3.17
CA HIS A 526 -18.26 -8.27 3.18
C HIS A 526 -16.93 -7.76 3.77
N PRO A 527 -15.81 -7.93 3.05
CA PRO A 527 -14.49 -7.50 3.50
C PRO A 527 -14.27 -6.00 3.33
N TRP A 528 -13.34 -5.44 4.09
CA TRP A 528 -12.73 -4.16 3.73
C TRP A 528 -11.99 -4.26 2.39
N ILE A 529 -12.10 -3.24 1.54
CA ILE A 529 -11.39 -3.17 0.24
C ILE A 529 -9.86 -3.31 0.36
N GLY A 530 -9.26 -2.99 1.51
CA GLY A 530 -7.82 -3.16 1.77
C GLY A 530 -7.44 -4.54 2.30
N GLY A 531 -8.41 -5.41 2.58
CA GLY A 531 -8.22 -6.74 3.17
C GLY A 531 -8.38 -7.90 2.19
N MET A 532 -8.22 -7.68 0.88
CA MET A 532 -8.65 -8.61 -0.19
C MET A 532 -7.61 -9.69 -0.56
N ASN A 533 -6.78 -10.11 0.40
CA ASN A 533 -5.61 -10.96 0.15
C ASN A 533 -5.88 -12.48 0.16
N ALA A 534 -7.15 -12.91 0.08
CA ALA A 534 -7.54 -14.32 0.13
C ALA A 534 -8.69 -14.62 -0.83
N ARG A 535 -9.01 -15.91 -1.03
CA ARG A 535 -10.13 -16.36 -1.86
C ARG A 535 -10.94 -17.42 -1.13
N GLY A 536 -12.26 -17.33 -1.20
CA GLY A 536 -13.14 -18.39 -0.74
C GLY A 536 -12.99 -19.68 -1.56
N GLU A 537 -13.18 -20.82 -0.90
CA GLU A 537 -13.18 -22.15 -1.50
C GLU A 537 -14.52 -22.87 -1.30
N GLY A 538 -14.72 -23.97 -2.04
CA GLY A 538 -15.93 -24.79 -1.93
C GLY A 538 -17.20 -23.97 -2.11
N ARG A 539 -18.09 -23.97 -1.11
CA ARG A 539 -19.35 -23.22 -1.14
C ARG A 539 -19.18 -21.69 -1.18
N LEU A 540 -18.00 -21.18 -0.81
CA LEU A 540 -17.69 -19.75 -0.77
C LEU A 540 -16.95 -19.27 -2.02
N LYS A 541 -16.73 -20.14 -3.00
CA LYS A 541 -15.95 -19.78 -4.20
C LYS A 541 -16.61 -18.70 -5.06
N ASP A 542 -17.93 -18.77 -5.19
CA ASP A 542 -18.72 -17.95 -6.12
C ASP A 542 -19.84 -17.17 -5.40
N VAL A 543 -19.68 -16.95 -4.09
CA VAL A 543 -20.61 -16.11 -3.32
C VAL A 543 -20.36 -14.63 -3.62
N PRO A 544 -21.36 -13.75 -3.44
CA PRO A 544 -21.15 -12.31 -3.55
C PRO A 544 -20.08 -11.82 -2.58
N ILE A 545 -19.19 -10.99 -3.09
CA ILE A 545 -18.14 -10.30 -2.34
C ILE A 545 -18.47 -8.81 -2.40
N ARG A 546 -18.99 -8.26 -1.29
CA ARG A 546 -19.42 -6.86 -1.17
C ARG A 546 -18.40 -6.08 -0.36
N ALA A 547 -17.42 -5.49 -1.03
CA ALA A 547 -16.33 -4.83 -0.32
C ALA A 547 -16.74 -3.41 0.12
N TRP A 548 -16.41 -3.02 1.34
CA TRP A 548 -16.70 -1.68 1.88
C TRP A 548 -15.47 -0.77 1.87
N ASN A 549 -15.69 0.52 1.60
CA ASN A 549 -14.67 1.55 1.48
C ASN A 549 -14.75 2.58 2.63
N MET A 550 -13.60 2.89 3.26
CA MET A 550 -13.47 3.89 4.34
C MET A 550 -12.68 5.13 3.91
N GLU A 551 -12.05 5.10 2.73
CA GLU A 551 -11.17 6.18 2.26
C GLU A 551 -11.94 7.33 1.64
N GLU A 552 -13.21 7.09 1.32
CA GLU A 552 -14.09 8.08 0.73
C GLU A 552 -14.53 9.12 1.76
N PRO A 553 -14.69 10.39 1.33
CA PRO A 553 -15.19 11.44 2.19
C PRO A 553 -16.61 11.13 2.70
N PHE A 554 -16.86 11.57 3.92
CA PHE A 554 -18.19 11.73 4.51
C PHE A 554 -18.65 13.18 4.39
N PHE A 555 -19.94 13.38 4.60
CA PHE A 555 -20.57 14.67 4.67
C PHE A 555 -19.82 15.62 5.62
N ASN A 556 -19.37 16.75 5.08
CA ASN A 556 -18.62 17.81 5.79
C ASN A 556 -17.33 17.36 6.49
N ASP A 557 -16.69 16.25 6.07
CA ASP A 557 -15.44 15.80 6.71
C ASP A 557 -14.16 16.43 6.12
N GLY A 558 -14.29 17.18 5.03
CA GLY A 558 -13.19 17.90 4.38
C GLY A 558 -12.18 17.04 3.62
N ARG A 559 -12.36 15.71 3.56
CA ARG A 559 -11.52 14.83 2.76
C ARG A 559 -11.87 14.98 1.28
N LEU A 560 -10.89 14.71 0.42
CA LEU A 560 -11.09 14.66 -1.02
C LEU A 560 -11.26 13.21 -1.46
N LEU A 561 -12.10 12.98 -2.48
CA LEU A 561 -12.21 11.67 -3.11
C LEU A 561 -10.94 11.37 -3.91
N GLU A 562 -10.13 10.43 -3.43
CA GLU A 562 -8.85 10.07 -4.04
C GLU A 562 -8.97 9.06 -5.19
N GLU A 563 -9.78 8.01 -5.00
CA GLU A 563 -10.03 6.96 -5.98
C GLU A 563 -11.36 7.20 -6.68
N ARG A 564 -11.40 7.05 -8.00
CA ARG A 564 -12.61 7.24 -8.81
C ARG A 564 -13.04 6.00 -9.58
N ASP A 565 -12.17 5.00 -9.67
CA ASP A 565 -12.40 3.77 -10.41
C ASP A 565 -12.48 2.58 -9.45
N MET A 566 -13.69 2.27 -9.00
CA MET A 566 -13.94 1.08 -8.18
C MET A 566 -13.97 -0.22 -8.99
N GLY A 567 -14.05 -0.13 -10.32
CA GLY A 567 -14.05 -1.30 -11.20
C GLY A 567 -12.77 -2.11 -11.10
N LYS A 568 -11.66 -1.48 -10.69
CA LYS A 568 -10.37 -2.16 -10.42
C LYS A 568 -10.49 -3.27 -9.37
N TYR A 569 -11.42 -3.17 -8.42
CA TYR A 569 -11.56 -4.18 -7.37
C TYR A 569 -12.23 -5.47 -7.84
N SER A 570 -12.89 -5.47 -9.01
CA SER A 570 -13.38 -6.70 -9.64
C SER A 570 -12.27 -7.70 -9.93
N GLU A 571 -11.04 -7.21 -10.11
CA GLU A 571 -9.83 -8.03 -10.29
C GLU A 571 -9.50 -8.86 -9.03
N PHE A 572 -9.97 -8.44 -7.86
CA PHE A 572 -9.87 -9.17 -6.60
C PHE A 572 -11.11 -10.04 -6.32
N GLY A 573 -11.97 -10.24 -7.32
CA GLY A 573 -13.22 -11.01 -7.19
C GLY A 573 -14.38 -10.23 -6.56
N VAL A 574 -14.24 -8.92 -6.34
CA VAL A 574 -15.33 -8.09 -5.81
C VAL A 574 -16.50 -8.07 -6.80
N THR A 575 -17.70 -8.38 -6.31
CA THR A 575 -18.93 -8.35 -7.09
C THR A 575 -19.74 -7.07 -6.83
N ASP A 576 -19.60 -6.50 -5.63
CA ASP A 576 -20.32 -5.30 -5.21
C ASP A 576 -19.41 -4.40 -4.36
N ILE A 577 -19.64 -3.09 -4.44
CA ILE A 577 -18.93 -2.07 -3.65
C ILE A 577 -19.95 -1.31 -2.80
N ILE A 578 -19.65 -1.19 -1.50
CA ILE A 578 -20.38 -0.34 -0.55
C ILE A 578 -19.60 0.98 -0.41
N THR A 579 -20.21 2.09 -0.80
CA THR A 579 -19.55 3.39 -1.01
C THR A 579 -20.34 4.57 -0.45
N ASN A 580 -19.63 5.59 0.05
CA ASN A 580 -20.17 6.89 0.45
C ASN A 580 -20.60 7.77 -0.73
N VAL A 581 -20.11 7.47 -1.95
CA VAL A 581 -20.24 8.31 -3.14
C VAL A 581 -20.90 7.59 -4.34
N PRO A 582 -22.00 6.84 -4.14
CA PRO A 582 -22.63 6.07 -5.21
C PRO A 582 -23.00 6.93 -6.43
N GLU A 583 -23.39 8.19 -6.21
CA GLU A 583 -23.74 9.15 -7.25
C GLU A 583 -22.56 9.59 -8.13
N ILE A 584 -21.32 9.36 -7.70
CA ILE A 584 -20.12 9.65 -8.49
C ILE A 584 -19.77 8.43 -9.34
N TYR A 585 -19.78 7.22 -8.77
CA TYR A 585 -19.39 6.01 -9.51
C TYR A 585 -20.43 5.53 -10.53
N LEU A 586 -21.70 5.91 -10.36
CA LEU A 586 -22.77 5.59 -11.31
C LEU A 586 -23.00 6.68 -12.37
N LYS A 587 -22.27 7.80 -12.30
CA LYS A 587 -22.25 8.81 -13.37
C LYS A 587 -21.21 8.39 -14.41
N ASN A 588 -21.69 7.86 -15.54
CA ASN A 588 -20.88 7.56 -16.72
C ASN A 588 -20.10 8.79 -17.23
#